data_AF-A0A929RXA2-F1
#
_entry.id   AF-A0A929RXA2-F1
#
_cell.length_a   1.000
_cell.length_b   1.000
_cell.length_c   1.000
_cell.angle_alpha   90.00
_cell.angle_beta   90.00
_cell.angle_gamma   90.00
#
_symmetry.space_group_name_H-M   'P 1'
#
loop_
_entity.id
_entity.type
_entity.pdbx_description
1 polymer ?
#
loop_
_entity_poly.entity_id
_entity_poly.type
_entity_poly.pdbx_seq_one_letter_code
_entity_poly.pdbx_strand_id
1 'polypeptide(L)'
;MKKLFLLLCIALAGQKGLAQSVTINKTDGSKVTFTAAEIKNIEFNAGAQQADTTLFHTYKGYITVTNSMFQNKYFGDKAEIRVLKTGEKYLCRFVDPQWGDGLFSLDMQGQNMSGTGKIKIASPGGSAKEYEASYKGTMRNVVFTIPALMGGTTINWTYGPAPTTSGIAGEYKGTDVIKVGSAFGPFTVTDAVYKVVANADGTINVTIPEEQYNGTPMGDLTLSSFTISNIALEEASKAYVRDYSADGIKAHFTAKKDGKTVMDKEYEFKKAKITLKLTEDGKLSIVNGFQLGAMPFPITATYTGEKTN
;
A
#
# COMPACT_ATOMS: atom_id res chain seq x y z
N MET A 1 38.92 7.19 16.79
CA MET A 1 40.35 6.89 17.07
C MET A 1 41.03 6.47 15.77
N LYS A 2 41.91 7.30 15.19
CA LYS A 2 42.73 6.92 14.03
C LYS A 2 43.74 5.86 14.50
N LYS A 3 43.52 4.59 14.16
CA LYS A 3 44.48 3.53 14.51
C LYS A 3 45.69 3.66 13.59
N LEU A 4 46.75 4.26 14.11
CA LEU A 4 48.07 4.23 13.50
C LEU A 4 48.56 2.78 13.58
N PHE A 5 48.46 2.02 12.48
CA PHE A 5 49.03 0.68 12.42
C PHE A 5 50.53 0.82 12.23
N LEU A 6 51.28 0.62 13.32
CA LEU A 6 52.72 0.54 13.30
C LEU A 6 53.12 -0.70 12.49
N LEU A 7 53.81 -0.48 11.37
CA LEU A 7 54.35 -1.55 10.53
C LEU A 7 55.46 -2.25 11.33
N LEU A 8 55.12 -3.37 11.98
CA LEU A 8 56.13 -4.23 12.60
C LEU A 8 56.78 -5.04 11.48
N CYS A 9 57.87 -4.53 10.92
CA CYS A 9 58.77 -5.32 10.07
C CYS A 9 59.32 -6.46 10.94
N ILE A 10 58.66 -7.62 10.93
CA ILE A 10 59.25 -8.85 11.46
C ILE A 10 60.36 -9.21 10.49
N ALA A 11 61.57 -8.73 10.77
CA ALA A 11 62.76 -9.32 10.20
C ALA A 11 62.81 -10.77 10.68
N LEU A 12 62.43 -11.72 9.82
CA LEU A 12 62.77 -13.13 10.02
C LEU A 12 64.28 -13.24 9.78
N ALA A 13 65.08 -12.80 10.76
CA ALA A 13 66.49 -13.09 10.81
C ALA A 13 66.64 -14.61 10.93
N GLY A 14 67.21 -15.21 9.90
CA GLY A 14 67.23 -16.65 9.70
C GLY A 14 67.85 -17.41 10.87
N GLN A 15 67.05 -18.26 11.49
CA GLN A 15 67.53 -19.49 12.09
C GLN A 15 67.15 -20.64 11.15
N LYS A 16 68.16 -21.15 10.43
CA LYS A 16 67.98 -22.34 9.58
C LYS A 16 67.53 -23.51 10.46
N GLY A 17 66.39 -24.12 10.13
CA GLY A 17 66.01 -25.45 10.64
C GLY A 17 64.73 -25.56 11.47
N LEU A 18 64.02 -24.47 11.76
CA LEU A 18 62.72 -24.52 12.46
C LEU A 18 61.58 -24.08 11.55
N ALA A 19 60.47 -24.84 11.56
CA ALA A 19 59.24 -24.48 10.85
C ALA A 19 58.68 -23.18 11.45
N GLN A 20 58.60 -22.13 10.62
CA GLN A 20 58.11 -20.83 11.05
C GLN A 20 56.63 -20.70 10.68
N SER A 21 55.82 -20.12 11.56
CA SER A 21 54.39 -19.88 11.35
C SER A 21 54.02 -18.44 11.68
N VAL A 22 52.96 -17.96 11.04
CA VAL A 22 52.35 -16.65 11.28
C VAL A 22 50.95 -16.90 11.84
N THR A 23 50.71 -16.42 13.06
CA THR A 23 49.37 -16.48 13.69
C THR A 23 48.72 -15.11 13.68
N ILE A 24 47.57 -14.99 13.01
CA ILE A 24 46.71 -13.81 13.01
C ILE A 24 45.65 -14.01 14.10
N ASN A 25 45.70 -13.18 15.13
CA ASN A 25 44.67 -13.12 16.17
C ASN A 25 43.59 -12.13 15.74
N LYS A 26 42.34 -12.59 15.64
CA LYS A 26 41.19 -11.74 15.28
C LYS A 26 40.59 -11.09 16.52
N THR A 27 39.85 -9.99 16.31
CA THR A 27 39.18 -9.25 17.38
C THR A 27 38.02 -10.02 18.02
N ASP A 28 37.48 -11.04 17.34
CA ASP A 28 36.47 -11.95 17.87
C ASP A 28 37.07 -13.08 18.74
N GLY A 29 38.39 -13.07 18.96
CA GLY A 29 39.11 -14.06 19.75
C GLY A 29 39.53 -15.31 18.96
N SER A 30 39.07 -15.47 17.73
CA SER A 30 39.51 -16.56 16.85
C SER A 30 40.93 -16.32 16.33
N LYS A 31 41.62 -17.41 15.98
CA LYS A 31 43.01 -17.37 15.49
C LYS A 31 43.13 -18.12 14.18
N VAL A 32 43.98 -17.63 13.30
CA VAL A 32 44.34 -18.31 12.05
C VAL A 32 45.85 -18.41 12.01
N THR A 33 46.38 -19.62 11.83
CA THR A 33 47.82 -19.86 11.76
C THR A 33 48.18 -20.41 10.38
N PHE A 34 49.16 -19.80 9.75
CA PHE A 34 49.72 -20.23 8.47
C PHE A 34 51.17 -20.64 8.69
N THR A 35 51.62 -21.71 8.04
CA THR A 35 53.06 -21.97 7.95
C THR A 35 53.69 -21.05 6.92
N ALA A 36 54.95 -20.67 7.12
CA ALA A 36 55.64 -19.72 6.25
C ALA A 36 55.72 -20.19 4.79
N ALA A 37 55.71 -21.50 4.55
CA ALA A 37 55.70 -22.08 3.20
C ALA A 37 54.37 -21.85 2.43
N GLU A 38 53.27 -21.55 3.14
CA GLU A 38 51.95 -21.35 2.54
C GLU A 38 51.69 -19.89 2.11
N ILE A 39 52.59 -18.96 2.48
CA ILE A 39 52.38 -17.52 2.31
C ILE A 39 53.17 -17.03 1.09
N LYS A 40 52.47 -16.63 0.02
CA LYS A 40 53.08 -16.01 -1.16
C LYS A 40 53.16 -14.48 -1.05
N ASN A 41 52.10 -13.84 -0.55
CA ASN A 41 51.97 -12.39 -0.34
C ASN A 41 50.92 -12.12 0.77
N ILE A 42 50.97 -10.93 1.37
CA ILE A 42 49.95 -10.43 2.31
C ILE A 42 49.48 -9.07 1.79
N GLU A 43 48.20 -8.97 1.42
CA GLU A 43 47.59 -7.75 0.91
C GLU A 43 46.53 -7.25 1.88
N PHE A 44 46.64 -5.99 2.30
CA PHE A 44 45.62 -5.31 3.09
C PHE A 44 44.73 -4.50 2.15
N ASN A 45 43.64 -5.10 1.70
CA ASN A 45 42.62 -4.36 0.98
C ASN A 45 41.85 -3.48 1.98
N ALA A 46 41.87 -2.16 1.78
CA ALA A 46 40.93 -1.28 2.45
C ALA A 46 39.53 -1.68 2.00
N GLY A 47 38.82 -2.46 2.82
CA GLY A 47 37.38 -2.65 2.63
C GLY A 47 36.74 -1.27 2.50
N ALA A 48 35.83 -1.11 1.53
CA ALA A 48 35.16 0.16 1.28
C ALA A 48 34.76 0.79 2.60
N GLN A 49 35.41 1.91 2.95
CA GLN A 49 35.15 2.60 4.21
C GLN A 49 33.68 3.01 4.18
N GLN A 50 32.85 2.35 5.00
CA GLN A 50 31.49 2.79 5.24
C GLN A 50 31.60 4.24 5.68
N ALA A 51 31.11 5.16 4.84
CA ALA A 51 31.16 6.57 5.16
C ALA A 51 30.46 6.76 6.51
N ASP A 52 31.10 7.49 7.42
CA ASP A 52 30.49 7.77 8.72
C ASP A 52 29.22 8.60 8.46
N THR A 53 28.07 7.96 8.55
CA THR A 53 26.76 8.57 8.27
C THR A 53 26.06 8.84 9.58
N THR A 54 25.58 10.08 9.75
CA THR A 54 24.70 10.44 10.85
C THR A 54 23.26 10.53 10.35
N LEU A 55 22.30 10.04 11.15
CA LEU A 55 20.88 10.18 10.83
C LEU A 55 20.48 11.65 10.99
N PHE A 56 20.01 12.27 9.92
CA PHE A 56 19.52 13.65 9.93
C PHE A 56 18.02 13.71 10.21
N HIS A 57 17.23 12.88 9.52
CA HIS A 57 15.79 12.82 9.72
C HIS A 57 15.19 11.49 9.25
N THR A 58 14.01 11.14 9.79
CA THR A 58 13.21 9.98 9.36
C THR A 58 11.80 10.42 8.99
N TYR A 59 11.38 10.08 7.78
CA TYR A 59 10.02 10.24 7.29
C TYR A 59 9.33 8.89 7.24
N LYS A 60 8.14 8.80 7.83
CA LYS A 60 7.28 7.61 7.78
C LYS A 60 6.27 7.74 6.66
N GLY A 61 5.99 6.63 6.01
CA GLY A 61 5.05 6.57 4.90
C GLY A 61 4.57 5.16 4.65
N TYR A 62 3.79 5.01 3.60
CA TYR A 62 3.29 3.73 3.13
C TYR A 62 3.75 3.45 1.71
N ILE A 63 3.70 2.19 1.31
CA ILE A 63 4.13 1.77 -0.03
C ILE A 63 3.06 1.02 -0.80
N THR A 64 3.04 1.29 -2.10
CA THR A 64 2.48 0.39 -3.11
C THR A 64 3.58 -0.09 -4.04
N VAL A 65 3.43 -1.30 -4.59
CA VAL A 65 4.44 -1.89 -5.47
C VAL A 65 3.81 -2.42 -6.74
N THR A 66 4.50 -2.15 -7.85
CA THR A 66 4.17 -2.64 -9.20
C THR A 66 5.32 -3.49 -9.71
N ASN A 67 5.01 -4.65 -10.31
CA ASN A 67 5.94 -5.47 -11.08
C ASN A 67 5.17 -6.23 -12.18
N SER A 68 5.81 -7.20 -12.82
CA SER A 68 5.19 -8.03 -13.87
C SER A 68 3.99 -8.88 -13.42
N MET A 69 3.84 -9.14 -12.12
CA MET A 69 2.78 -10.01 -11.56
C MET A 69 1.61 -9.23 -10.95
N PHE A 70 1.85 -8.02 -10.46
CA PHE A 70 0.80 -7.19 -9.85
C PHE A 70 1.10 -5.71 -10.01
N GLN A 71 0.05 -4.91 -10.12
CA GLN A 71 0.13 -3.46 -10.27
C GLN A 71 -0.40 -2.76 -9.02
N ASN A 72 0.35 -1.77 -8.54
CA ASN A 72 -0.01 -0.87 -7.44
C ASN A 72 -0.54 -1.57 -6.17
N LYS A 73 0.02 -2.74 -5.82
CA LYS A 73 -0.41 -3.52 -4.66
C LYS A 73 0.11 -2.88 -3.37
N TYR A 74 -0.77 -2.70 -2.39
CA TYR A 74 -0.41 -2.15 -1.08
C TYR A 74 0.38 -3.15 -0.22
N PHE A 75 1.44 -2.67 0.46
CA PHE A 75 2.31 -3.50 1.31
C PHE A 75 2.50 -3.01 2.75
N GLY A 76 1.85 -1.90 3.14
CA GLY A 76 1.85 -1.44 4.52
C GLY A 76 2.44 -0.05 4.73
N ASP A 77 2.48 0.35 5.99
CA ASP A 77 2.85 1.66 6.54
C ASP A 77 4.16 1.64 7.35
N LYS A 78 4.94 0.55 7.22
CA LYS A 78 6.23 0.36 7.90
C LYS A 78 7.41 0.95 7.13
N ALA A 79 7.17 1.51 5.94
CA ALA A 79 8.22 2.01 5.08
C ALA A 79 8.69 3.41 5.52
N GLU A 80 10.01 3.59 5.54
CA GLU A 80 10.66 4.83 5.95
C GLU A 80 11.61 5.35 4.87
N ILE A 81 11.64 6.67 4.72
CA ILE A 81 12.75 7.37 4.07
C ILE A 81 13.57 8.08 5.14
N ARG A 82 14.83 7.71 5.26
CA ARG A 82 15.79 8.29 6.19
C ARG A 82 16.78 9.15 5.43
N VAL A 83 16.93 10.39 5.84
CA VAL A 83 17.96 11.29 5.32
C VAL A 83 19.19 11.11 6.19
N LEU A 84 20.30 10.73 5.58
CA LEU A 84 21.59 10.58 6.25
C LEU A 84 22.54 11.70 5.82
N LYS A 85 23.43 12.12 6.70
CA LYS A 85 24.49 13.10 6.41
C LYS A 85 25.85 12.44 6.42
N THR A 86 26.65 12.69 5.39
CA THR A 86 28.05 12.25 5.25
C THR A 86 28.93 13.44 4.86
N GLY A 87 29.65 13.99 5.84
CA GLY A 87 30.32 15.28 5.68
C GLY A 87 29.31 16.39 5.35
N GLU A 88 29.49 17.05 4.20
CA GLU A 88 28.60 18.10 3.68
C GLU A 88 27.50 17.57 2.74
N LYS A 89 27.50 16.27 2.45
CA LYS A 89 26.53 15.64 1.55
C LYS A 89 25.42 14.94 2.31
N TYR A 90 24.27 14.79 1.64
CA TYR A 90 23.14 14.02 2.12
C TYR A 90 22.95 12.76 1.27
N LEU A 91 22.40 11.72 1.89
CA LEU A 91 22.02 10.46 1.26
C LEU A 91 20.56 10.14 1.59
N CYS A 92 19.89 9.46 0.68
CA CYS A 92 18.56 8.90 0.90
C CYS A 92 18.71 7.42 1.25
N ARG A 93 18.12 6.99 2.37
CA ARG A 93 18.00 5.58 2.71
C ARG A 93 16.54 5.18 2.80
N PHE A 94 16.13 4.25 1.95
CA PHE A 94 14.83 3.60 2.02
C PHE A 94 14.90 2.38 2.93
N VAL A 95 13.91 2.18 3.78
CA VAL A 95 13.82 1.01 4.66
C VAL A 95 12.38 0.51 4.69
N ASP A 96 12.18 -0.75 4.33
CA ASP A 96 10.93 -1.49 4.52
C ASP A 96 11.25 -2.94 4.92
N PRO A 97 10.52 -3.56 5.87
CA PRO A 97 10.79 -4.93 6.32
C PRO A 97 10.70 -5.98 5.21
N GLN A 98 9.88 -5.76 4.19
CA GLN A 98 9.66 -6.68 3.08
C GLN A 98 10.37 -6.22 1.81
N TRP A 99 10.30 -4.93 1.51
CA TRP A 99 10.77 -4.32 0.27
C TRP A 99 12.16 -3.71 0.37
N GLY A 100 12.84 -3.96 1.49
CA GLY A 100 14.29 -3.94 1.59
C GLY A 100 14.88 -2.69 2.22
N ASP A 101 16.20 -2.67 2.22
CA ASP A 101 17.03 -1.59 2.77
C ASP A 101 17.94 -1.08 1.66
N GLY A 102 17.76 0.17 1.25
CA GLY A 102 18.47 0.74 0.12
C GLY A 102 19.10 2.07 0.44
N LEU A 103 20.31 2.29 -0.05
CA LEU A 103 21.08 3.52 0.13
C LEU A 103 21.38 4.14 -1.23
N PHE A 104 21.07 5.43 -1.35
CA PHE A 104 21.10 6.17 -2.60
C PHE A 104 21.77 7.53 -2.43
N SER A 105 22.35 8.04 -3.53
CA SER A 105 22.71 9.46 -3.62
C SER A 105 21.47 10.34 -3.44
N LEU A 106 21.67 11.60 -3.07
CA LEU A 106 20.58 12.57 -3.00
C LEU A 106 20.97 13.81 -3.80
N ASP A 107 20.27 13.99 -4.92
CA ASP A 107 20.34 15.14 -5.79
C ASP A 107 19.02 15.90 -5.68
N MET A 108 19.08 17.19 -5.32
CA MET A 108 17.90 18.04 -5.20
C MET A 108 17.84 19.07 -6.33
N GLN A 109 16.67 19.21 -6.94
CA GLN A 109 16.34 20.25 -7.90
C GLN A 109 15.01 20.90 -7.49
N GLY A 110 15.10 21.97 -6.69
CA GLY A 110 13.93 22.58 -6.07
C GLY A 110 13.23 21.60 -5.12
N GLN A 111 11.95 21.31 -5.36
CA GLN A 111 11.18 20.33 -4.57
C GLN A 111 11.34 18.88 -5.06
N ASN A 112 12.01 18.69 -6.20
CA ASN A 112 12.25 17.36 -6.75
C ASN A 112 13.55 16.79 -6.20
N MET A 113 13.53 15.49 -5.94
CA MET A 113 14.67 14.72 -5.50
C MET A 113 14.88 13.55 -6.45
N SER A 114 16.13 13.18 -6.63
CA SER A 114 16.49 11.96 -7.34
C SER A 114 17.79 11.39 -6.81
N GLY A 115 18.05 10.14 -7.16
CA GLY A 115 19.36 9.54 -6.92
C GLY A 115 19.45 8.12 -7.44
N THR A 116 20.66 7.59 -7.37
CA THR A 116 20.98 6.20 -7.76
C THR A 116 21.70 5.53 -6.61
N GLY A 117 21.57 4.21 -6.53
CA GLY A 117 22.18 3.44 -5.47
C GLY A 117 21.79 1.98 -5.55
N LYS A 118 21.86 1.32 -4.40
CA LYS A 118 21.57 -0.11 -4.31
C LYS A 118 20.56 -0.38 -3.21
N ILE A 119 19.73 -1.38 -3.45
CA ILE A 119 18.73 -1.85 -2.50
C ILE A 119 18.86 -3.36 -2.28
N LYS A 120 18.84 -3.75 -1.02
CA LYS A 120 18.94 -5.15 -0.60
C LYS A 120 17.56 -5.65 -0.21
N ILE A 121 17.04 -6.66 -0.92
CA ILE A 121 15.69 -7.20 -0.76
C ILE A 121 15.78 -8.70 -0.46
N ALA A 122 15.08 -9.14 0.57
CA ALA A 122 14.95 -10.55 0.92
C ALA A 122 13.93 -11.25 0.01
N SER A 123 14.33 -12.36 -0.61
CA SER A 123 13.37 -13.25 -1.24
C SER A 123 12.56 -13.99 -0.16
N PRO A 124 11.27 -14.31 -0.39
CA PRO A 124 10.51 -15.15 0.54
C PRO A 124 11.25 -16.47 0.82
N GLY A 125 11.67 -16.68 2.07
CA GLY A 125 12.42 -17.87 2.49
C GLY A 125 13.88 -17.96 2.01
N GLY A 126 14.42 -16.89 1.38
CA GLY A 126 15.76 -16.87 0.80
C GLY A 126 16.69 -15.82 1.42
N SER A 127 17.96 -15.85 1.00
CA SER A 127 18.93 -14.81 1.37
C SER A 127 18.62 -13.50 0.64
N ALA A 128 18.96 -12.39 1.30
CA ALA A 128 18.72 -11.07 0.74
C ALA A 128 19.74 -10.73 -0.35
N LYS A 129 19.23 -10.34 -1.53
CA LYS A 129 20.00 -10.01 -2.73
C LYS A 129 20.03 -8.49 -2.94
N GLU A 130 21.16 -8.01 -3.45
CA GLU A 130 21.36 -6.59 -3.78
C GLU A 130 21.02 -6.32 -5.25
N TYR A 131 20.36 -5.19 -5.50
CA TYR A 131 19.95 -4.73 -6.83
C TYR A 131 20.36 -3.27 -7.04
N GLU A 132 20.78 -2.95 -8.25
CA GLU A 132 20.90 -1.56 -8.70
C GLU A 132 19.50 -0.94 -8.78
N ALA A 133 19.37 0.27 -8.26
CA ALA A 133 18.11 0.97 -8.20
C ALA A 133 18.30 2.49 -8.31
N SER A 134 17.24 3.17 -8.71
CA SER A 134 17.18 4.64 -8.72
C SER A 134 15.88 5.11 -8.09
N TYR A 135 15.82 6.37 -7.70
CA TYR A 135 14.56 6.99 -7.30
C TYR A 135 14.41 8.39 -7.87
N LYS A 136 13.16 8.80 -8.01
CA LYS A 136 12.76 10.16 -8.35
C LYS A 136 11.47 10.51 -7.62
N GLY A 137 11.25 11.79 -7.33
CA GLY A 137 9.98 12.24 -6.80
C GLY A 137 10.08 13.55 -6.03
N THR A 138 9.07 13.80 -5.21
CA THR A 138 9.00 14.94 -4.30
C THR A 138 9.17 14.47 -2.85
N MET A 139 9.30 15.40 -1.90
CA MET A 139 9.33 15.06 -0.47
C MET A 139 8.10 14.28 0.02
N ARG A 140 6.97 14.33 -0.71
CA ARG A 140 5.73 13.63 -0.35
C ARG A 140 5.49 12.33 -1.10
N ASN A 141 6.04 12.18 -2.31
CA ASN A 141 5.83 11.01 -3.17
C ASN A 141 7.15 10.65 -3.85
N VAL A 142 7.68 9.47 -3.55
CA VAL A 142 8.97 8.99 -4.06
C VAL A 142 8.78 7.66 -4.77
N VAL A 143 9.33 7.54 -5.97
CA VAL A 143 9.24 6.34 -6.80
C VAL A 143 10.62 5.72 -6.92
N PHE A 144 10.81 4.53 -6.32
CA PHE A 144 12.02 3.72 -6.49
C PHE A 144 11.83 2.74 -7.65
N THR A 145 12.82 2.65 -8.53
CA THR A 145 12.83 1.77 -9.71
C THR A 145 13.96 0.76 -9.59
N ILE A 146 13.61 -0.54 -9.64
CA ILE A 146 14.51 -1.68 -9.55
C ILE A 146 14.34 -2.55 -10.82
N PRO A 147 15.06 -2.27 -11.92
CA PRO A 147 14.80 -2.91 -13.21
C PRO A 147 15.01 -4.43 -13.22
N ALA A 148 16.00 -4.92 -12.48
CA ALA A 148 16.38 -6.34 -12.48
C ALA A 148 15.53 -7.22 -11.54
N LEU A 149 14.61 -6.64 -10.76
CA LEU A 149 13.77 -7.37 -9.81
C LEU A 149 12.41 -7.69 -10.45
N MET A 150 12.05 -8.98 -10.51
CA MET A 150 10.72 -9.47 -10.92
C MET A 150 10.20 -8.91 -12.26
N GLY A 151 11.08 -8.80 -13.25
CA GLY A 151 10.73 -8.26 -14.57
C GLY A 151 10.59 -6.73 -14.60
N GLY A 152 11.16 -6.04 -13.61
CA GLY A 152 11.02 -4.60 -13.39
C GLY A 152 10.06 -4.34 -12.25
N THR A 153 10.58 -3.77 -11.16
CA THR A 153 9.77 -3.43 -9.98
C THR A 153 9.84 -1.93 -9.72
N THR A 154 8.69 -1.36 -9.37
CA THR A 154 8.56 0.03 -8.92
C THR A 154 7.91 0.06 -7.54
N ILE A 155 8.55 0.71 -6.57
CA ILE A 155 8.01 0.95 -5.23
C ILE A 155 7.63 2.43 -5.15
N ASN A 156 6.34 2.72 -4.97
CA ASN A 156 5.85 4.08 -4.72
C ASN A 156 5.71 4.26 -3.22
N TRP A 157 6.51 5.15 -2.65
CA TRP A 157 6.43 5.57 -1.25
C TRP A 157 5.70 6.90 -1.15
N THR A 158 4.75 6.98 -0.23
CA THR A 158 3.98 8.19 0.04
C THR A 158 4.11 8.59 1.50
N TYR A 159 4.44 9.86 1.75
CA TYR A 159 4.59 10.42 3.09
C TYR A 159 3.24 10.49 3.83
N GLY A 160 3.25 10.10 5.10
CA GLY A 160 2.09 10.18 5.99
C GLY A 160 1.45 8.82 6.27
N PRO A 161 0.37 8.79 7.07
CA PRO A 161 -0.35 7.56 7.34
C PRO A 161 -0.90 6.96 6.04
N ALA A 162 -0.94 5.63 5.97
CA ALA A 162 -1.64 4.95 4.89
C ALA A 162 -3.11 5.37 4.86
N PRO A 163 -3.73 5.51 3.67
CA PRO A 163 -5.17 5.55 3.57
C PRO A 163 -5.71 4.29 4.24
N THR A 164 -6.71 4.41 5.11
CA THR A 164 -7.34 3.27 5.81
C THR A 164 -8.21 2.39 4.87
N THR A 165 -7.84 2.31 3.60
CA THR A 165 -8.64 1.73 2.49
C THR A 165 -8.47 0.23 2.32
N SER A 166 -7.44 -0.37 2.89
CA SER A 166 -7.19 -1.81 2.70
C SER A 166 -8.08 -2.73 3.56
N GLY A 167 -8.74 -2.23 4.62
CA GLY A 167 -9.60 -3.05 5.47
C GLY A 167 -11.02 -3.28 4.93
N ILE A 168 -11.56 -2.28 4.24
CA ILE A 168 -12.98 -2.24 3.85
C ILE A 168 -13.26 -2.91 2.51
N ALA A 169 -12.24 -3.19 1.69
CA ALA A 169 -12.43 -3.91 0.43
C ALA A 169 -12.86 -5.36 0.70
N GLY A 170 -13.87 -5.84 -0.02
CA GLY A 170 -14.40 -7.18 0.12
C GLY A 170 -15.85 -7.29 -0.34
N GLU A 171 -16.38 -8.49 -0.26
CA GLU A 171 -17.80 -8.76 -0.43
C GLU A 171 -18.43 -8.87 0.95
N TYR A 172 -19.62 -8.30 1.09
CA TYR A 172 -20.36 -8.22 2.33
C TYR A 172 -21.74 -8.76 2.09
N LYS A 173 -22.16 -9.73 2.90
CA LYS A 173 -23.50 -10.30 2.84
C LYS A 173 -24.31 -9.77 4.00
N GLY A 174 -25.52 -9.29 3.73
CA GLY A 174 -26.25 -8.52 4.73
C GLY A 174 -27.68 -8.22 4.36
N THR A 175 -28.22 -7.23 5.06
CA THR A 175 -29.60 -6.79 4.92
C THR A 175 -29.61 -5.36 4.43
N ASP A 176 -30.33 -5.10 3.35
CA ASP A 176 -30.69 -3.76 2.90
C ASP A 176 -32.13 -3.42 3.32
N VAL A 177 -32.33 -2.16 3.74
CA VAL A 177 -33.63 -1.63 4.14
C VAL A 177 -33.88 -0.30 3.44
N ILE A 178 -34.90 -0.27 2.59
CA ILE A 178 -35.35 0.93 1.88
C ILE A 178 -36.55 1.58 2.57
N LYS A 179 -36.50 2.90 2.68
CA LYS A 179 -37.65 3.77 2.98
C LYS A 179 -37.84 4.79 1.86
N VAL A 180 -39.09 5.12 1.55
CA VAL A 180 -39.46 6.14 0.56
C VAL A 180 -40.27 7.23 1.25
N GLY A 181 -39.65 8.41 1.38
CA GLY A 181 -40.16 9.50 2.22
C GLY A 181 -40.36 9.05 3.67
N SER A 182 -41.31 9.66 4.35
CA SER A 182 -41.71 9.28 5.72
C SER A 182 -42.83 8.22 5.75
N ALA A 183 -43.45 7.91 4.62
CA ALA A 183 -44.74 7.21 4.57
C ALA A 183 -44.66 5.75 4.08
N PHE A 184 -43.59 5.35 3.38
CA PHE A 184 -43.50 4.03 2.76
C PHE A 184 -42.22 3.27 3.17
N GLY A 185 -42.38 1.98 3.41
CA GLY A 185 -41.34 1.10 3.93
C GLY A 185 -41.45 0.90 5.46
N PRO A 186 -40.53 0.13 6.06
CA PRO A 186 -39.34 -0.44 5.44
C PRO A 186 -39.66 -1.57 4.45
N PHE A 187 -38.94 -1.58 3.33
CA PHE A 187 -38.86 -2.73 2.43
C PHE A 187 -37.48 -3.37 2.60
N THR A 188 -37.44 -4.67 2.82
CA THR A 188 -36.23 -5.36 3.28
C THR A 188 -35.79 -6.40 2.26
N VAL A 189 -34.51 -6.40 1.94
CA VAL A 189 -33.84 -7.48 1.21
C VAL A 189 -32.83 -8.11 2.16
N THR A 190 -33.03 -9.38 2.47
CA THR A 190 -32.04 -10.16 3.23
C THR A 190 -31.05 -10.80 2.26
N ASP A 191 -29.85 -11.10 2.75
CA ASP A 191 -28.81 -11.82 2.01
C ASP A 191 -28.24 -11.07 0.79
N ALA A 192 -28.43 -9.75 0.69
CA ALA A 192 -27.85 -8.93 -0.36
C ALA A 192 -26.31 -8.89 -0.23
N VAL A 193 -25.61 -9.09 -1.35
CA VAL A 193 -24.14 -9.13 -1.41
C VAL A 193 -23.58 -7.85 -2.05
N TYR A 194 -23.08 -6.95 -1.20
CA TYR A 194 -22.46 -5.69 -1.63
C TYR A 194 -20.97 -5.89 -1.82
N LYS A 195 -20.42 -5.31 -2.89
CA LYS A 195 -18.99 -5.44 -3.22
C LYS A 195 -18.29 -4.11 -3.10
N VAL A 196 -17.23 -4.06 -2.28
CA VAL A 196 -16.37 -2.90 -2.10
C VAL A 196 -15.00 -3.19 -2.71
N VAL A 197 -14.56 -2.34 -3.64
CA VAL A 197 -13.25 -2.43 -4.29
C VAL A 197 -12.45 -1.19 -3.93
N ALA A 198 -11.24 -1.37 -3.40
CA ALA A 198 -10.32 -0.27 -3.17
C ALA A 198 -9.62 0.15 -4.47
N ASN A 199 -9.55 1.46 -4.71
CA ASN A 199 -8.86 2.05 -5.84
C ASN A 199 -7.42 2.41 -5.46
N ALA A 200 -6.60 2.58 -6.49
CA ALA A 200 -5.19 2.94 -6.40
C ALA A 200 -4.91 4.27 -5.68
N ASP A 201 -5.84 5.22 -5.79
CA ASP A 201 -5.76 6.58 -5.26
C ASP A 201 -6.28 6.71 -3.82
N GLY A 202 -6.65 5.59 -3.19
CA GLY A 202 -7.24 5.59 -1.85
C GLY A 202 -8.74 5.91 -1.82
N THR A 203 -9.40 6.03 -2.96
CA THR A 203 -10.87 5.96 -3.02
C THR A 203 -11.35 4.51 -3.07
N ILE A 204 -12.66 4.30 -3.06
CA ILE A 204 -13.27 2.98 -3.25
C ILE A 204 -14.41 3.05 -4.27
N ASN A 205 -14.78 1.89 -4.81
CA ASN A 205 -16.01 1.68 -5.56
C ASN A 205 -16.92 0.75 -4.76
N VAL A 206 -18.22 1.01 -4.78
CA VAL A 206 -19.24 0.12 -4.19
C VAL A 206 -20.19 -0.32 -5.28
N THR A 207 -20.36 -1.62 -5.44
CA THR A 207 -21.38 -2.22 -6.31
C THR A 207 -22.52 -2.73 -5.44
N ILE A 208 -23.71 -2.20 -5.72
CA ILE A 208 -24.98 -2.65 -5.18
C ILE A 208 -25.51 -3.72 -6.14
N PRO A 209 -25.87 -4.93 -5.65
CA PRO A 209 -26.36 -6.01 -6.51
C PRO A 209 -27.76 -5.68 -7.05
N GLU A 210 -28.29 -6.55 -7.92
CA GLU A 210 -29.71 -6.51 -8.20
C GLU A 210 -30.49 -6.89 -6.93
N GLU A 211 -31.53 -6.12 -6.61
CA GLU A 211 -32.31 -6.26 -5.39
C GLU A 211 -33.80 -6.32 -5.70
N GLN A 212 -34.53 -7.19 -5.00
CA GLN A 212 -35.97 -7.36 -5.17
C GLN A 212 -36.72 -6.96 -3.88
N TYR A 213 -37.50 -5.90 -3.96
CA TYR A 213 -38.31 -5.38 -2.87
C TYR A 213 -39.77 -5.77 -3.08
N ASN A 214 -40.26 -6.71 -2.28
CA ASN A 214 -41.63 -7.19 -2.38
C ASN A 214 -42.62 -6.32 -1.60
N GLY A 215 -43.89 -6.31 -2.02
CA GLY A 215 -44.98 -5.67 -1.28
C GLY A 215 -44.96 -4.14 -1.27
N THR A 216 -44.29 -3.51 -2.24
CA THR A 216 -44.34 -2.05 -2.38
C THR A 216 -45.72 -1.60 -2.89
N PRO A 217 -46.12 -0.32 -2.68
CA PRO A 217 -47.35 0.21 -3.26
C PRO A 217 -47.48 0.06 -4.80
N MET A 218 -46.33 -0.02 -5.49
CA MET A 218 -46.27 -0.20 -6.96
C MET A 218 -46.23 -1.68 -7.38
N GLY A 219 -46.25 -2.63 -6.44
CA GLY A 219 -46.01 -4.05 -6.68
C GLY A 219 -44.60 -4.48 -6.28
N ASP A 220 -44.24 -5.72 -6.59
CA ASP A 220 -42.90 -6.25 -6.34
C ASP A 220 -41.92 -5.57 -7.29
N LEU A 221 -40.93 -4.89 -6.71
CA LEU A 221 -39.99 -4.05 -7.43
C LEU A 221 -38.64 -4.77 -7.56
N THR A 222 -38.04 -4.71 -8.74
CA THR A 222 -36.66 -5.13 -8.99
C THR A 222 -35.85 -3.90 -9.38
N LEU A 223 -34.74 -3.70 -8.68
CA LEU A 223 -33.74 -2.67 -8.97
C LEU A 223 -32.49 -3.37 -9.50
N SER A 224 -32.09 -3.06 -10.73
CA SER A 224 -30.87 -3.61 -11.32
C SER A 224 -29.61 -3.19 -10.56
N SER A 225 -28.57 -4.01 -10.64
CA SER A 225 -27.26 -3.66 -10.09
C SER A 225 -26.70 -2.35 -10.65
N PHE A 226 -25.99 -1.60 -9.80
CA PHE A 226 -25.27 -0.38 -10.19
C PHE A 226 -24.02 -0.19 -9.32
N THR A 227 -23.07 0.62 -9.82
CA THR A 227 -21.81 0.91 -9.13
C THR A 227 -21.67 2.40 -8.90
N ILE A 228 -21.28 2.78 -7.67
CA ILE A 228 -20.85 4.13 -7.32
C ILE A 228 -19.33 4.09 -7.17
N SER A 229 -18.62 4.76 -8.07
CA SER A 229 -17.15 4.76 -8.08
C SER A 229 -16.55 5.85 -7.19
N ASN A 230 -15.22 5.90 -7.08
CA ASN A 230 -14.40 7.01 -6.57
C ASN A 230 -14.90 7.67 -5.28
N ILE A 231 -15.40 6.88 -4.33
CA ILE A 231 -15.87 7.36 -3.03
C ILE A 231 -14.65 7.64 -2.16
N ALA A 232 -14.46 8.90 -1.76
CA ALA A 232 -13.31 9.33 -0.98
C ALA A 232 -13.52 9.13 0.52
N LEU A 233 -12.42 8.89 1.24
CA LEU A 233 -12.42 8.86 2.70
C LEU A 233 -12.49 10.29 3.26
N GLU A 234 -13.46 10.52 4.14
CA GLU A 234 -13.57 11.73 4.95
C GLU A 234 -12.91 11.48 6.32
N GLU A 235 -11.74 12.09 6.56
CA GLU A 235 -10.91 11.80 7.74
C GLU A 235 -11.61 12.12 9.07
N ALA A 236 -12.43 13.17 9.11
CA ALA A 236 -13.10 13.61 10.33
C ALA A 236 -14.12 12.58 10.85
N SER A 237 -14.89 11.98 9.94
CA SER A 237 -15.93 11.00 10.26
C SER A 237 -15.46 9.55 10.11
N LYS A 238 -14.25 9.34 9.57
CA LYS A 238 -13.68 8.01 9.22
C LYS A 238 -14.64 7.20 8.35
N ALA A 239 -15.36 7.88 7.46
CA ALA A 239 -16.34 7.29 6.56
C ALA A 239 -16.01 7.63 5.11
N TYR A 240 -16.37 6.75 4.19
CA TYR A 240 -16.34 7.04 2.76
C TYR A 240 -17.61 7.76 2.38
N VAL A 241 -17.48 8.98 1.89
CA VAL A 241 -18.62 9.86 1.62
C VAL A 241 -18.50 10.40 0.20
N ARG A 242 -19.59 10.34 -0.56
CA ARG A 242 -19.64 10.95 -1.88
C ARG A 242 -21.04 11.43 -2.23
N ASP A 243 -21.12 12.67 -2.72
CA ASP A 243 -22.25 13.14 -3.51
C ASP A 243 -22.00 12.73 -4.96
N TYR A 244 -22.92 11.96 -5.53
CA TYR A 244 -22.87 11.46 -6.91
C TYR A 244 -24.06 11.94 -7.73
N SER A 245 -24.74 13.01 -7.28
CA SER A 245 -25.91 13.58 -7.96
C SER A 245 -25.63 14.05 -9.39
N ALA A 246 -24.38 14.38 -9.70
CA ALA A 246 -23.96 14.88 -11.00
C ALA A 246 -23.36 13.79 -11.91
N ASP A 247 -23.26 12.54 -11.44
CA ASP A 247 -22.58 11.46 -12.16
C ASP A 247 -23.44 10.87 -13.29
N GLY A 248 -24.74 11.19 -13.33
CA GLY A 248 -25.67 10.67 -14.34
C GLY A 248 -25.86 9.14 -14.25
N ILE A 249 -25.59 8.54 -13.09
CA ILE A 249 -25.79 7.12 -12.84
C ILE A 249 -27.27 6.80 -13.07
N LYS A 250 -27.53 5.68 -13.75
CA LYS A 250 -28.86 5.14 -13.98
C LYS A 250 -28.95 3.73 -13.47
N ALA A 251 -30.13 3.34 -13.04
CA ALA A 251 -30.47 1.94 -12.83
C ALA A 251 -31.84 1.64 -13.44
N HIS A 252 -32.00 0.38 -13.85
CA HIS A 252 -33.22 -0.13 -14.41
C HIS A 252 -34.16 -0.59 -13.29
N PHE A 253 -35.42 -0.18 -13.38
CA PHE A 253 -36.46 -0.52 -12.43
C PHE A 253 -37.61 -1.23 -13.13
N THR A 254 -37.97 -2.39 -12.60
CA THR A 254 -39.17 -3.12 -12.99
C THR A 254 -40.10 -3.24 -11.79
N ALA A 255 -41.41 -3.10 -11.98
CA ALA A 255 -42.40 -3.41 -10.95
C ALA A 255 -43.48 -4.32 -11.50
N LYS A 256 -43.84 -5.36 -10.74
CA LYS A 256 -44.91 -6.30 -11.06
C LYS A 256 -46.01 -6.26 -10.02
N LYS A 257 -47.25 -6.03 -10.46
CA LYS A 257 -48.44 -6.08 -9.61
C LYS A 257 -49.39 -7.13 -10.18
N ASP A 258 -49.80 -8.07 -9.34
CA ASP A 258 -50.67 -9.19 -9.73
C ASP A 258 -50.16 -9.96 -10.97
N GLY A 259 -48.84 -10.17 -11.02
CA GLY A 259 -48.16 -10.88 -12.13
C GLY A 259 -47.99 -10.07 -13.42
N LYS A 260 -48.47 -8.82 -13.49
CA LYS A 260 -48.31 -7.93 -14.66
C LYS A 260 -47.25 -6.87 -14.41
N THR A 261 -46.39 -6.65 -15.38
CA THR A 261 -45.45 -5.53 -15.37
C THR A 261 -46.21 -4.21 -15.44
N VAL A 262 -46.04 -3.36 -14.43
CA VAL A 262 -46.65 -2.02 -14.35
C VAL A 262 -45.62 -0.89 -14.47
N MET A 263 -44.33 -1.22 -14.33
CA MET A 263 -43.22 -0.32 -14.60
C MET A 263 -42.05 -1.12 -15.17
N ASP A 264 -41.37 -0.55 -16.15
CA ASP A 264 -40.17 -1.10 -16.80
C ASP A 264 -39.42 0.08 -17.44
N LYS A 265 -38.46 0.66 -16.72
CA LYS A 265 -37.79 1.90 -17.14
C LYS A 265 -36.46 2.13 -16.44
N GLU A 266 -35.54 2.81 -17.13
CA GLU A 266 -34.35 3.39 -16.51
C GLU A 266 -34.65 4.72 -15.80
N TYR A 267 -34.10 4.87 -14.60
CA TYR A 267 -34.13 6.11 -13.84
C TYR A 267 -32.73 6.58 -13.49
N GLU A 268 -32.50 7.87 -13.71
CA GLU A 268 -31.30 8.56 -13.24
C GLU A 268 -31.43 8.88 -11.75
N PHE A 269 -30.32 8.70 -11.02
CA PHE A 269 -30.19 9.06 -9.62
C PHE A 269 -29.95 10.57 -9.50
N LYS A 270 -30.76 11.23 -8.67
CA LYS A 270 -30.68 12.66 -8.36
C LYS A 270 -30.61 12.88 -6.86
N LYS A 271 -30.05 14.01 -6.42
CA LYS A 271 -29.85 14.34 -4.98
C LYS A 271 -29.30 13.13 -4.21
N ALA A 272 -28.27 12.54 -4.78
CA ALA A 272 -27.78 11.23 -4.48
C ALA A 272 -26.47 11.32 -3.71
N LYS A 273 -26.46 10.78 -2.49
CA LYS A 273 -25.32 10.80 -1.58
C LYS A 273 -25.20 9.48 -0.85
N ILE A 274 -23.99 8.92 -0.86
CA ILE A 274 -23.65 7.70 -0.15
C ILE A 274 -22.66 7.99 0.98
N THR A 275 -22.87 7.31 2.10
CA THR A 275 -21.96 7.23 3.23
C THR A 275 -21.75 5.77 3.59
N LEU A 276 -20.50 5.35 3.71
CA LEU A 276 -20.08 3.99 4.03
C LEU A 276 -19.05 4.02 5.15
N LYS A 277 -19.15 3.09 6.10
CA LYS A 277 -18.11 2.84 7.10
C LYS A 277 -18.07 1.38 7.53
N LEU A 278 -16.98 0.97 8.17
CA LEU A 278 -17.00 -0.21 9.03
C LEU A 278 -17.49 0.20 10.41
N THR A 279 -18.37 -0.60 11.00
CA THR A 279 -18.74 -0.50 12.42
C THR A 279 -17.60 -1.03 13.30
N GLU A 280 -17.68 -0.82 14.62
CA GLU A 280 -16.66 -1.27 15.57
C GLU A 280 -16.50 -2.80 15.58
N ASP A 281 -17.58 -3.53 15.30
CA ASP A 281 -17.61 -4.99 15.13
C ASP A 281 -17.22 -5.47 13.72
N GLY A 282 -16.77 -4.56 12.84
CA GLY A 282 -16.21 -4.90 11.53
C GLY A 282 -17.25 -5.15 10.44
N LYS A 283 -18.53 -4.85 10.68
CA LYS A 283 -19.60 -4.93 9.68
C LYS A 283 -19.56 -3.73 8.75
N LEU A 284 -19.96 -3.92 7.50
CA LEU A 284 -20.23 -2.82 6.59
C LEU A 284 -21.51 -2.13 7.01
N SER A 285 -21.49 -0.80 7.09
CA SER A 285 -22.68 0.04 7.23
C SER A 285 -22.71 1.04 6.08
N ILE A 286 -23.79 1.03 5.30
CA ILE A 286 -24.03 1.96 4.20
C ILE A 286 -25.34 2.70 4.45
N VAL A 287 -25.32 4.00 4.23
CA VAL A 287 -26.52 4.82 4.07
C VAL A 287 -26.43 5.48 2.69
N ASN A 288 -27.37 5.17 1.81
CA ASN A 288 -27.46 5.76 0.49
C ASN A 288 -28.80 6.49 0.35
N GLY A 289 -28.75 7.81 0.25
CA GLY A 289 -29.92 8.66 0.01
C GLY A 289 -29.95 9.10 -1.44
N PHE A 290 -31.09 8.98 -2.13
CA PHE A 290 -31.23 9.39 -3.52
C PHE A 290 -32.69 9.67 -3.91
N GLN A 291 -32.90 10.28 -5.06
CA GLN A 291 -34.19 10.42 -5.73
C GLN A 291 -34.08 9.80 -7.13
N LEU A 292 -35.14 9.15 -7.58
CA LEU A 292 -35.20 8.57 -8.93
C LEU A 292 -36.02 9.48 -9.84
N GLY A 293 -35.41 9.95 -10.93
CA GLY A 293 -36.09 10.79 -11.92
C GLY A 293 -36.69 12.06 -11.31
N ALA A 294 -38.03 12.21 -11.41
CA ALA A 294 -38.78 13.36 -10.89
C ALA A 294 -39.59 13.03 -9.62
N MET A 295 -39.25 11.94 -8.93
CA MET A 295 -39.98 11.50 -7.74
C MET A 295 -39.97 12.60 -6.65
N PRO A 296 -41.13 12.93 -6.05
CA PRO A 296 -41.22 14.00 -5.07
C PRO A 296 -40.62 13.62 -3.71
N PHE A 297 -40.52 12.33 -3.40
CA PHE A 297 -40.00 11.81 -2.13
C PHE A 297 -38.56 11.30 -2.27
N PRO A 298 -37.70 11.49 -1.26
CA PRO A 298 -36.39 10.86 -1.21
C PRO A 298 -36.52 9.36 -0.88
N ILE A 299 -35.56 8.59 -1.37
CA ILE A 299 -35.35 7.20 -1.02
C ILE A 299 -34.10 7.12 -0.15
N THR A 300 -34.18 6.38 0.95
CA THR A 300 -33.04 6.08 1.82
C THR A 300 -32.90 4.57 1.91
N ALA A 301 -31.79 4.04 1.41
CA ALA A 301 -31.34 2.67 1.61
C ALA A 301 -30.35 2.62 2.77
N THR A 302 -30.59 1.74 3.73
CA THR A 302 -29.69 1.46 4.86
C THR A 302 -29.29 0.00 4.81
N TYR A 303 -28.02 -0.26 4.53
CA TYR A 303 -27.48 -1.60 4.46
C TYR A 303 -26.53 -1.88 5.63
N THR A 304 -26.61 -3.10 6.17
CA THR A 304 -25.61 -3.64 7.10
C THR A 304 -25.25 -5.07 6.72
N GLY A 305 -23.95 -5.37 6.60
CA GLY A 305 -23.49 -6.69 6.18
C GLY A 305 -22.17 -7.12 6.79
N GLU A 306 -21.98 -8.43 6.90
CA GLU A 306 -20.74 -9.05 7.38
C GLU A 306 -19.87 -9.43 6.19
N LYS A 307 -18.55 -9.30 6.37
CA LYS A 307 -17.59 -9.64 5.33
C LYS A 307 -17.64 -11.13 5.04
N THR A 308 -17.82 -11.51 3.78
CA THR A 308 -17.75 -12.90 3.35
C THR A 308 -16.30 -13.28 3.08
N ASN A 309 -15.85 -14.39 3.66
CA ASN A 309 -14.53 -14.97 3.42
C ASN A 309 -14.44 -15.69 2.08
#